data_AF-A0A6A3UT71-F1
#
_entry.id   AF-A0A6A3UT71-F1
#
_cell.length_a   1.000
_cell.length_b   1.000
_cell.length_c   1.000
_cell.angle_alpha   90.00
_cell.angle_beta   90.00
_cell.angle_gamma   90.00
#
_symmetry.space_group_name_H-M   'P 1'
#
loop_
_entity.id
_entity.type
_entity.pdbx_description
1 polymer ?
#
loop_
_entity_poly.entity_id
_entity_poly.type
_entity_poly.pdbx_seq_one_letter_code
_entity_poly.pdbx_strand_id
1 'polypeptide(L)'
;MAKYSTELKEDVVAQVQAGASAAAVSRSSGVLPRTILKWVASTNQEKSLEPARPGPKSLLPPEAESHIYDWVVGRQLTGFPADRRQILRKTKEVDLLVCA
;
A
#
# COMPACT_ATOMS: atom_id res chain seq x y z
N MET A 1 1.64 15.48 -9.86
CA MET A 1 0.17 15.44 -9.87
C MET A 1 -0.29 14.07 -10.36
N ALA A 2 -1.32 13.50 -9.75
CA ALA A 2 -1.89 12.23 -10.23
C ALA A 2 -2.52 12.44 -11.62
N LYS A 3 -2.24 11.53 -12.57
CA LYS A 3 -2.72 11.63 -13.96
C LYS A 3 -4.24 11.47 -14.09
N TYR A 4 -4.88 10.79 -13.13
CA TYR A 4 -6.32 10.55 -13.06
C TYR A 4 -6.80 10.87 -11.65
N SER A 5 -7.94 11.56 -11.53
CA SER A 5 -8.60 11.82 -10.25
C SER A 5 -9.09 10.52 -9.62
N THR A 6 -9.29 10.52 -8.30
CA THR A 6 -9.90 9.40 -7.56
C THR A 6 -11.32 9.13 -8.05
N GLU A 7 -12.12 10.18 -8.21
CA GLU A 7 -13.50 10.13 -8.71
C GLU A 7 -13.60 9.41 -10.06
N LEU A 8 -12.70 9.73 -11.00
CA LEU A 8 -12.68 9.08 -12.32
C LEU A 8 -12.34 7.58 -12.21
N LYS A 9 -11.43 7.21 -11.30
CA LYS A 9 -11.08 5.80 -11.09
C LYS A 9 -12.26 5.02 -10.54
N GLU A 10 -12.95 5.58 -9.55
CA GLU A 10 -14.09 4.97 -8.89
C GLU A 10 -15.26 4.78 -9.86
N ASP A 11 -15.60 5.80 -10.64
CA ASP A 11 -16.65 5.73 -11.66
C ASP A 11 -16.35 4.66 -12.73
N VAL A 12 -15.12 4.67 -13.26
CA VAL A 12 -14.67 3.67 -14.25
C VAL A 12 -14.73 2.24 -13.70
N VAL A 13 -14.34 2.04 -12.43
CA VAL A 13 -14.42 0.72 -11.78
C VAL A 13 -15.87 0.30 -11.57
N ALA A 14 -16.73 1.21 -11.09
CA ALA A 14 -18.15 0.95 -10.87
C ALA A 14 -18.87 0.55 -12.16
N GLN A 15 -18.59 1.22 -13.28
CA GLN A 15 -19.16 0.87 -14.59
C GLN A 15 -18.79 -0.56 -15.03
N VAL A 16 -17.54 -0.97 -14.82
CA VAL A 16 -17.11 -2.33 -15.16
C VAL A 16 -17.72 -3.37 -14.21
N GLN A 17 -17.82 -3.07 -12.92
CA GLN A 17 -18.49 -3.94 -11.94
C GLN A 17 -20.00 -4.08 -12.23
N ALA A 18 -20.64 -3.05 -12.78
CA ALA A 18 -22.02 -3.09 -13.25
C ALA A 18 -22.21 -3.89 -14.56
N GLY A 19 -21.14 -4.46 -15.13
CA GLY A 19 -21.18 -5.33 -16.30
C GLY A 19 -20.77 -4.66 -17.62
N ALA A 20 -20.36 -3.39 -17.62
CA ALA A 20 -19.85 -2.76 -18.82
C ALA A 20 -18.48 -3.34 -19.23
N SER A 21 -18.27 -3.52 -20.54
CA SER A 21 -16.96 -3.97 -21.02
C SER A 21 -15.90 -2.88 -20.83
N ALA A 22 -14.67 -3.27 -20.45
CA ALA A 22 -13.55 -2.33 -20.32
C ALA A 22 -13.26 -1.56 -21.62
N ALA A 23 -13.56 -2.14 -22.79
CA ALA A 23 -13.42 -1.48 -24.08
C ALA A 23 -14.48 -0.38 -24.34
N ALA A 24 -15.68 -0.53 -23.78
CA ALA A 24 -16.72 0.50 -23.84
C ALA A 24 -16.38 1.64 -22.88
N VAL A 25 -16.02 1.31 -21.63
CA VAL A 25 -15.64 2.29 -20.61
C VAL A 25 -14.38 3.07 -21.01
N SER A 26 -13.45 2.42 -21.72
CA SER A 26 -12.26 3.10 -22.27
C SER A 26 -12.61 4.19 -23.29
N ARG A 27 -13.60 3.93 -24.16
CA ARG A 27 -14.05 4.89 -25.17
C ARG A 27 -14.75 6.11 -24.56
N SER A 28 -15.49 5.94 -23.46
CA SER A 28 -16.17 7.04 -22.78
C SER A 28 -15.23 7.84 -21.86
N SER A 29 -14.36 7.17 -21.11
CA SER A 29 -13.49 7.81 -20.10
C SER A 29 -12.15 8.30 -20.63
N GLY A 30 -11.71 7.84 -21.81
CA GLY A 30 -10.36 8.09 -22.33
C GLY A 30 -9.25 7.31 -21.60
N VAL A 31 -9.59 6.46 -20.62
CA VAL A 31 -8.64 5.61 -19.90
C VAL A 31 -8.37 4.35 -20.71
N LEU A 32 -7.10 3.94 -20.83
CA LEU A 32 -6.72 2.72 -21.55
C LEU A 32 -7.35 1.47 -20.92
N PRO A 33 -7.84 0.48 -21.72
CA PRO A 33 -8.50 -0.71 -21.17
C PRO A 33 -7.63 -1.48 -20.18
N ARG A 34 -6.32 -1.54 -20.42
CA ARG A 34 -5.34 -2.17 -19.52
C ARG A 34 -5.30 -1.50 -18.14
N THR A 35 -5.45 -0.17 -18.09
CA THR A 35 -5.47 0.59 -16.83
C THR A 35 -6.77 0.34 -16.07
N ILE A 36 -7.90 0.30 -16.79
CA ILE A 36 -9.22 -0.03 -16.22
C ILE A 36 -9.18 -1.41 -15.54
N LEU A 37 -8.71 -2.43 -16.26
CA LEU A 37 -8.59 -3.79 -15.72
C LEU A 37 -7.67 -3.85 -14.50
N LYS A 38 -6.58 -3.07 -14.49
CA LYS A 38 -5.69 -2.98 -13.33
C LYS A 38 -6.41 -2.40 -12.11
N TRP A 39 -7.24 -1.37 -12.27
CA TRP A 39 -8.00 -0.79 -11.17
C TRP A 39 -9.05 -1.76 -10.64
N VAL A 40 -9.82 -2.41 -11.52
CA VAL A 40 -10.79 -3.44 -11.13
C VAL A 40 -10.11 -4.58 -10.36
N ALA A 41 -8.97 -5.07 -10.83
CA ALA A 41 -8.19 -6.09 -10.11
C ALA A 41 -7.68 -5.61 -8.75
N SER A 42 -7.34 -4.33 -8.62
CA SER A 42 -6.90 -3.75 -7.35
C SER A 42 -8.06 -3.64 -6.36
N THR A 43 -9.23 -3.17 -6.81
CA THR A 43 -10.46 -3.12 -6.01
C THR A 43 -10.90 -4.50 -5.55
N ASN A 44 -10.84 -5.52 -6.42
CA ASN A 44 -11.18 -6.91 -6.04
C ASN A 44 -10.21 -7.52 -5.02
N GLN A 45 -9.02 -6.96 -4.86
CA GLN A 45 -8.03 -7.37 -3.86
C GLN A 45 -8.05 -6.47 -2.62
N GLU A 46 -9.08 -5.61 -2.48
CA GLU A 46 -9.20 -4.59 -1.42
C GLU A 46 -7.96 -3.67 -1.34
N LYS A 47 -7.25 -3.51 -2.47
CA LYS A 47 -6.07 -2.65 -2.56
C LYS A 47 -6.49 -1.23 -2.88
N SER A 48 -5.80 -0.28 -2.26
CA SER A 48 -6.00 1.14 -2.53
C SER A 48 -5.72 1.49 -4.01
N LEU A 49 -6.59 2.32 -4.59
CA LEU A 49 -6.42 2.90 -5.92
C LEU A 49 -5.48 4.11 -5.92
N GLU A 50 -5.02 4.53 -4.74
CA GLU A 50 -4.07 5.61 -4.61
C GLU A 50 -2.70 5.22 -5.20
N PRO A 51 -2.00 6.18 -5.82
CA PRO A 51 -0.67 5.94 -6.37
C PRO A 51 0.32 5.66 -5.23
N ALA A 52 0.47 4.40 -4.86
CA ALA A 52 1.52 3.93 -3.97
C ALA A 52 2.74 3.51 -4.78
N ARG A 53 3.90 4.13 -4.53
CA ARG A 53 5.18 3.62 -4.99
C ARG A 53 5.58 2.49 -4.03
N PRO A 54 5.76 1.24 -4.49
CA PRO A 54 6.30 0.21 -3.63
C PRO A 54 7.66 0.65 -3.10
N GLY A 55 7.82 0.60 -1.78
CA GLY A 55 9.12 0.79 -1.14
C GLY A 55 10.08 -0.36 -1.47
N PRO A 56 11.33 -0.27 -1.03
CA PRO A 56 12.24 -1.43 -1.01
C PRO A 56 11.56 -2.63 -0.35
N LYS A 57 11.89 -3.84 -0.84
CA LYS A 57 11.48 -5.08 -0.16
C LYS A 57 12.04 -5.10 1.25
N SER A 58 11.26 -5.65 2.16
CA SER A 58 11.39 -5.30 3.56
C SER A 58 12.58 -5.91 4.33
N LEU A 59 13.36 -6.88 3.85
CA LEU A 59 14.47 -7.52 4.61
C LEU A 59 14.10 -8.26 5.92
N LEU A 60 13.14 -7.78 6.71
CA LEU A 60 12.71 -8.40 7.96
C LEU A 60 11.39 -9.18 7.75
N PRO A 61 11.10 -10.21 8.55
CA PRO A 61 9.77 -10.80 8.60
C PRO A 61 8.71 -9.75 8.99
N PRO A 62 7.47 -9.82 8.47
CA PRO A 62 6.40 -8.87 8.78
C PRO A 62 6.14 -8.68 10.28
N GLU A 63 6.25 -9.76 11.05
CA GLU A 63 6.07 -9.77 12.50
C GLU A 63 7.17 -8.94 13.18
N ALA A 64 8.42 -9.10 12.74
CA ALA A 64 9.54 -8.34 13.26
C ALA A 64 9.40 -6.84 12.96
N GLU A 65 8.96 -6.47 11.76
CA GLU A 65 8.70 -5.07 11.40
C GLU A 65 7.59 -4.45 12.26
N SER A 66 6.49 -5.18 12.48
CA SER A 66 5.38 -4.74 13.31
C SER A 66 5.85 -4.45 14.74
N HIS A 67 6.63 -5.36 15.33
CA HIS A 67 7.16 -5.17 16.68
C HIS A 67 8.12 -3.98 16.80
N ILE A 68 8.96 -3.75 15.78
CA ILE A 68 9.85 -2.58 15.75
C ILE A 68 9.02 -1.29 15.61
N TYR A 69 8.01 -1.29 14.74
CA TYR A 69 7.11 -0.16 14.55
C TYR A 69 6.40 0.23 15.85
N ASP A 70 5.75 -0.73 16.52
CA ASP A 70 5.03 -0.49 17.77
C ASP A 70 5.95 0.04 18.87
N TRP A 71 7.17 -0.50 18.95
CA TRP A 71 8.17 -0.03 19.90
C TRP A 71 8.64 1.41 19.61
N VAL A 72 8.86 1.77 18.35
CA VAL A 72 9.22 3.14 17.96
C VAL A 72 8.08 4.12 18.27
N VAL A 73 6.84 3.75 17.93
CA VAL A 73 5.66 4.59 18.22
C VAL A 73 5.50 4.78 19.73
N GLY A 74 5.58 3.72 20.53
CA GLY A 74 5.49 3.82 21.99
C GLY A 74 6.56 4.74 22.61
N ARG A 75 7.79 4.70 22.07
CA ARG A 75 8.89 5.59 22.45
C ARG A 75 8.61 7.06 22.11
N GLN A 76 8.04 7.32 20.93
CA GLN A 76 7.67 8.68 20.53
C GLN A 76 6.51 9.24 21.37
N LEU A 77 5.48 8.43 21.63
CA LEU A 77 4.32 8.83 22.44
C LEU A 77 4.70 9.16 23.89
N THR A 78 5.73 8.49 24.42
CA THR A 78 6.23 8.74 25.78
C THR A 78 7.22 9.90 25.88
N GLY A 79 7.47 10.62 24.77
CA GLY A 79 8.39 11.76 24.74
C GLY A 79 9.87 11.39 24.70
N PHE A 80 10.20 10.13 24.43
CA PHE A 80 11.58 9.63 24.29
C PHE A 80 11.83 9.00 22.91
N PRO A 81 11.84 9.77 21.81
CA PRO A 81 12.02 9.23 20.46
C PRO A 81 13.25 8.32 20.35
N ALA A 82 13.13 7.23 19.60
CA ALA A 82 14.24 6.32 19.35
C ALA A 82 15.18 6.89 18.27
N ASP A 83 16.49 6.90 18.55
CA ASP A 83 17.49 7.24 17.55
C ASP A 83 17.81 6.05 16.64
N ARG A 84 18.57 6.31 15.57
CA ARG A 84 18.98 5.29 14.60
C ARG A 84 19.72 4.11 15.26
N ARG A 85 20.61 4.35 16.23
CA ARG A 85 21.40 3.29 16.86
C ARG A 85 20.52 2.38 17.71
N GLN A 86 19.58 2.98 18.44
CA GLN A 86 18.61 2.27 19.25
C GLN A 86 17.67 1.43 18.40
N ILE A 87 17.20 1.97 17.26
CA ILE A 87 16.39 1.23 16.29
C ILE A 87 17.18 0.02 15.76
N LEU A 88 18.40 0.23 15.24
CA LEU A 88 19.21 -0.86 14.70
C LEU A 88 19.51 -1.96 15.74
N ARG A 89 19.77 -1.57 16.99
CA ARG A 89 19.95 -2.53 18.08
C ARG A 89 18.66 -3.31 18.34
N LYS A 90 17.52 -2.62 18.46
CA LYS A 90 16.24 -3.26 18.72
C LYS A 90 15.81 -4.19 17.59
N THR A 91 16.09 -3.82 16.35
CA THR A 91 15.88 -4.66 15.17
C THR A 91 16.60 -6.00 15.30
N LYS A 92 17.89 -5.98 15.68
CA LYS A 92 18.65 -7.23 15.89
C LYS A 92 18.06 -8.08 17.01
N GLU A 93 17.65 -7.45 18.12
CA GLU A 93 17.02 -8.16 19.23
C GLU A 93 15.70 -8.84 18.80
N VAL A 94 14.87 -8.15 18.01
CA VAL A 94 13.59 -8.70 17.52
C VAL A 94 13.81 -9.77 16.45
N ASP A 95 14.72 -9.57 15.52
CA ASP A 95 15.03 -10.54 14.46
C ASP A 95 15.49 -11.89 15.03
N LEU A 96 16.35 -11.88 16.05
CA LEU A 96 16.79 -13.09 16.75
C LEU A 96 15.64 -13.84 17.44
N LEU A 97 14.55 -13.17 17.80
CA LEU A 97 13.42 -13.77 18.51
C LEU A 97 12.33 -14.28 17.57
N VAL A 98 12.21 -13.70 16.37
CA VAL A 98 11.20 -14.07 15.36
C VAL A 98 11.71 -15.20 14.45
N CYS A 99 13.02 -15.30 14.25
CA CYS A 99 13.65 -16.28 13.36
C CYS A 99 14.20 -17.54 14.07
N ALA A 100 13.92 -17.75 15.36
CA ALA A 100 14.31 -18.93 16.13
C ALA A 100 13.20 -20.00 16.14
#